data_AF-A0A841KTN8-F1
#
_entry.id   AF-A0A841KTN8-F1
#
_cell.length_a   1.000
_cell.length_b   1.000
_cell.length_c   1.000
_cell.angle_alpha   90.00
_cell.angle_beta   90.00
_cell.angle_gamma   90.00
#
_symmetry.space_group_name_H-M   'P 1'
#
loop_
_entity.id
_entity.type
_entity.pdbx_description
1 polymer ?
#
loop_
_entity_poly.entity_id
_entity_poly.type
_entity_poly.pdbx_seq_one_letter_code
_entity_poly.pdbx_strand_id
1 'polypeptide(L)'
;MILHDAHMIEGGKTFLVIKSLITGSLRGQTLEETIQYMEENLIDKGQCYLPEAVEIYREQQKFSREFIKDLKEGLTVGIQIE
;
A
#
# COMPACT_ATOMS: atom_id res chain seq x y z
N MET A 1 -6.10 21.50 1.96
CA MET A 1 -4.65 21.22 2.06
C MET A 1 -4.34 20.37 3.29
N ILE A 2 -4.52 20.89 4.52
CA ILE A 2 -4.23 20.11 5.76
C ILE A 2 -5.05 18.81 5.86
N LEU A 3 -6.38 18.88 5.68
CA LEU A 3 -7.24 17.68 5.77
C LEU A 3 -6.91 16.63 4.70
N HIS A 4 -6.58 17.08 3.49
CA HIS A 4 -6.18 16.21 2.39
C HIS A 4 -4.90 15.46 2.76
N ASP A 5 -3.87 16.18 3.20
CA ASP A 5 -2.58 15.58 3.54
C ASP A 5 -2.68 14.65 4.76
N ALA A 6 -3.49 15.04 5.76
CA ALA A 6 -3.80 14.18 6.91
C ALA A 6 -4.46 12.87 6.49
N HIS A 7 -5.36 12.90 5.49
CA HIS A 7 -5.95 11.69 4.93
C HIS A 7 -4.93 10.86 4.15
N MET A 8 -4.05 11.50 3.36
CA MET A 8 -3.03 10.78 2.58
C MET A 8 -2.03 10.03 3.48
N ILE A 9 -1.67 10.59 4.63
CA ILE A 9 -0.70 9.98 5.57
C ILE A 9 -1.36 9.18 6.70
N GLU A 10 -2.68 8.93 6.61
CA GLU A 10 -3.45 8.33 7.69
C GLU A 10 -2.85 7.00 8.15
N GLY A 11 -2.75 6.82 9.48
CA GLY A 11 -2.24 5.59 10.08
C GLY A 11 -0.76 5.28 9.84
N GLY A 12 0.01 6.19 9.22
CA GLY A 12 1.45 6.04 9.01
C GLY A 12 1.83 5.04 7.93
N LYS A 13 3.06 4.54 7.98
CA LYS A 13 3.69 3.80 6.86
C LYS A 13 3.04 2.46 6.52
N THR A 14 2.48 1.75 7.50
CA THR A 14 1.90 0.40 7.31
C THR A 14 0.44 0.43 6.87
N PHE A 15 -0.25 1.54 7.14
CA PHE A 15 -1.70 1.57 7.07
C PHE A 15 -2.25 1.37 5.66
N LEU A 16 -1.63 1.97 4.64
CA LEU A 16 -2.04 1.81 3.24
C LEU A 16 -2.10 0.33 2.82
N VAL A 17 -1.07 -0.43 3.17
CA VAL A 17 -0.99 -1.87 2.86
C VAL A 17 -2.08 -2.63 3.61
N ILE A 18 -2.15 -2.47 4.93
CA ILE A 18 -3.10 -3.23 5.76
C ILE A 18 -4.55 -2.91 5.41
N LYS A 19 -4.87 -1.62 5.24
CA LYS A 19 -6.21 -1.17 4.81
C LYS A 19 -6.57 -1.78 3.47
N SER A 20 -5.65 -1.80 2.50
CA SER A 20 -5.91 -2.36 1.18
C SER A 20 -6.19 -3.87 1.24
N LEU A 21 -5.38 -4.64 1.99
CA LEU A 21 -5.58 -6.08 2.15
C LEU A 21 -6.92 -6.42 2.82
N ILE A 22 -7.27 -5.71 3.90
CA ILE A 22 -8.57 -5.89 4.58
C ILE A 22 -9.72 -5.49 3.66
N THR A 23 -9.60 -4.35 2.97
CA THR A 23 -10.64 -3.85 2.06
C THR A 23 -10.86 -4.81 0.91
N GLY A 24 -9.80 -5.35 0.32
CA GLY A 24 -9.89 -6.34 -0.75
C GLY A 24 -10.59 -7.61 -0.28
N SER A 25 -10.20 -8.14 0.89
CA SER A 25 -10.87 -9.29 1.50
C SER A 25 -12.36 -9.05 1.75
N LEU A 26 -12.74 -7.90 2.32
CA LEU A 26 -14.15 -7.55 2.56
C LEU A 26 -14.95 -7.33 1.26
N ARG A 27 -14.28 -6.99 0.15
CA ARG A 27 -14.89 -6.86 -1.18
C ARG A 27 -14.91 -8.16 -1.97
N GLY A 28 -14.38 -9.25 -1.43
CA GLY A 28 -14.28 -10.54 -2.10
C GLY A 28 -13.20 -10.58 -3.20
N GLN A 29 -12.25 -9.66 -3.18
CA GLN A 29 -11.11 -9.66 -4.10
C GLN A 29 -10.11 -10.76 -3.71
N THR A 30 -9.46 -11.38 -4.69
CA THR A 30 -8.29 -12.22 -4.40
C THR A 30 -7.10 -11.37 -3.94
N LEU A 31 -6.06 -12.02 -3.44
CA LEU A 31 -4.83 -11.34 -3.07
C LEU A 31 -4.20 -10.65 -4.29
N GLU A 32 -4.17 -11.34 -5.43
CA GLU A 32 -3.62 -10.84 -6.69
C GLU A 32 -4.39 -9.63 -7.21
N GLU A 33 -5.73 -9.68 -7.20
CA GLU A 33 -6.58 -8.55 -7.57
C GLU A 33 -6.36 -7.34 -6.65
N THR A 34 -6.19 -7.60 -5.34
CA THR A 34 -5.90 -6.54 -4.37
C THR A 34 -4.52 -5.92 -4.62
N ILE A 35 -3.50 -6.74 -4.87
CA ILE A 35 -2.14 -6.28 -5.19
C ILE A 35 -2.15 -5.46 -6.48
N GLN A 36 -2.81 -5.96 -7.53
CA GLN A 36 -2.94 -5.26 -8.81
C GLN A 36 -3.63 -3.89 -8.61
N TYR A 37 -4.73 -3.85 -7.86
CA TYR A 37 -5.42 -2.60 -7.55
C TYR A 37 -4.49 -1.60 -6.84
N MET A 38 -3.70 -2.05 -5.87
CA MET A 38 -2.73 -1.21 -5.16
C MET A 38 -1.69 -0.63 -6.12
N GLU A 39 -1.08 -1.46 -6.98
CA GLU A 39 -0.05 -1.06 -7.94
C GLU A 39 -0.61 -0.06 -8.99
N GLU A 40 -1.84 -0.27 -9.44
CA GLU A 40 -2.47 0.55 -10.47
C GLU A 40 -3.01 1.89 -9.94
N ASN A 41 -3.52 1.92 -8.70
CA ASN A 41 -4.36 3.02 -8.23
C ASN A 41 -3.85 3.74 -6.98
N LEU A 42 -2.99 3.11 -6.17
CA LEU A 42 -2.63 3.65 -4.85
C LEU A 42 -1.14 4.00 -4.76
N ILE A 43 -0.28 3.07 -5.15
CA ILE A 43 1.17 3.21 -5.01
C ILE A 43 1.68 4.26 -6.01
N ASP A 44 2.33 5.30 -5.49
CA ASP A 44 2.87 6.44 -6.23
C ASP A 44 1.83 7.23 -7.04
N LYS A 45 0.53 7.16 -6.66
CA LYS A 45 -0.55 7.87 -7.36
C LYS A 45 -1.04 9.14 -6.66
N GLY A 46 -0.80 9.27 -5.36
CA GLY A 46 -1.16 10.45 -4.58
C GLY A 46 -0.03 11.48 -4.42
N GLN A 47 -0.37 12.63 -3.83
CA GLN A 47 0.55 13.72 -3.52
C GLN A 47 0.19 14.36 -2.17
N CYS A 48 1.14 15.02 -1.51
CA CYS A 48 0.89 15.88 -0.35
C CYS A 48 1.44 17.28 -0.64
N TYR A 49 1.01 18.28 0.10
CA TYR A 49 1.38 19.68 -0.12
C TYR A 49 2.19 20.29 1.02
N LEU A 50 1.97 19.84 2.26
CA LEU A 50 2.76 20.25 3.41
C LEU A 50 4.12 19.54 3.40
N PRO A 51 5.25 20.24 3.63
CA PRO A 51 6.58 19.64 3.62
C PRO A 51 6.71 18.41 4.52
N GLU A 52 6.14 18.47 5.72
CA GLU A 52 6.19 17.36 6.68
C GLU A 52 5.38 16.15 6.21
N ALA A 53 4.21 16.40 5.60
CA ALA A 53 3.37 15.33 5.06
C ALA A 53 3.99 14.69 3.81
N VAL A 54 4.71 15.46 2.98
CA VAL A 54 5.42 14.95 1.80
C VAL A 54 6.46 13.91 2.21
N GLU A 55 7.24 14.16 3.26
CA GLU A 55 8.24 13.20 3.73
C GLU A 55 7.60 11.93 4.32
N ILE A 56 6.55 12.09 5.15
CA ILE A 56 5.82 10.94 5.70
C ILE A 56 5.19 10.09 4.59
N TYR A 57 4.57 10.75 3.60
CA TYR A 57 3.96 10.08 2.47
C TYR A 57 5.01 9.34 1.63
N ARG A 58 6.17 9.95 1.39
CA ARG A 58 7.29 9.31 0.68
C ARG A 58 7.75 8.03 1.36
N GLU A 59 7.90 8.04 2.68
CA GLU A 59 8.26 6.86 3.45
C GLU A 59 7.17 5.79 3.40
N GLN A 60 5.90 6.17 3.50
CA GLN A 60 4.76 5.26 3.35
C GLN A 60 4.74 4.59 1.97
N GLN A 61 4.95 5.35 0.89
CA GLN A 61 4.99 4.82 -0.47
C GLN A 61 6.19 3.88 -0.68
N LYS A 62 7.37 4.24 -0.13
CA LYS A 62 8.54 3.35 -0.14
C LYS A 62 8.27 2.02 0.55
N PHE A 63 7.74 2.07 1.77
CA PHE A 63 7.38 0.86 2.51
C PHE A 63 6.37 0.01 1.74
N SER A 64 5.35 0.64 1.14
CA SER A 64 4.31 -0.06 0.38
C SER A 64 4.88 -0.81 -0.82
N ARG A 65 5.83 -0.22 -1.56
CA ARG A 65 6.54 -0.90 -2.66
C ARG A 65 7.34 -2.11 -2.19
N GLU A 66 8.15 -1.92 -1.15
CA GLU A 66 9.01 -2.97 -0.59
C GLU A 66 8.16 -4.13 -0.08
N PHE A 67 7.10 -3.84 0.67
CA PHE A 67 6.19 -4.85 1.19
C PHE A 67 5.52 -5.66 0.08
N ILE A 68 4.98 -5.01 -0.95
CA ILE A 68 4.29 -5.71 -2.04
C ILE A 68 5.26 -6.57 -2.85
N LYS A 69 6.49 -6.08 -3.06
CA LYS A 69 7.55 -6.87 -3.69
C LYS A 69 7.85 -8.13 -2.87
N ASP A 70 8.13 -7.98 -1.58
CA ASP A 70 8.47 -9.10 -0.70
C ASP A 70 7.31 -10.10 -0.56
N LEU A 71 6.06 -9.61 -0.53
CA LEU A 71 4.87 -10.44 -0.53
C LEU A 71 4.76 -11.30 -1.79
N LYS A 72 4.97 -10.71 -2.98
CA LYS A 72 4.94 -11.43 -4.26
C LYS A 72 6.06 -12.48 -4.33
N GLU A 73 7.25 -12.15 -3.84
CA GLU A 73 8.38 -13.10 -3.76
C GLU A 73 8.09 -14.25 -2.78
N GLY A 74 7.46 -13.97 -1.64
CA GLY A 74 7.05 -15.00 -0.68
C GLY A 74 6.02 -15.98 -1.26
N LEU A 75 5.10 -15.49 -2.10
CA LEU A 75 4.11 -16.34 -2.77
C LEU A 75 4.74 -17.23 -3.84
N THR A 76 5.76 -16.78 -4.56
CA THR A 76 6.42 -17.60 -5.59
C THR A 76 7.34 -18.67 -4.99
N VAL A 77 8.01 -18.36 -3.88
CA VAL A 77 8.88 -19.33 -3.18
C VAL A 77 8.06 -20.36 -2.39
N GLY A 78 6.93 -19.96 -1.81
CA GLY A 78 6.09 -20.82 -0.96
C GLY A 78 5.27 -21.90 -1.68
N ILE A 79 5.15 -21.84 -3.02
CA ILE A 79 4.41 -22.85 -3.82
C ILE A 79 5.30 -24.06 -4.18
N GLN A 80 6.58 -24.07 -3.79
CA GLN A 80 7.42 -25.28 -3.80
C GLN A 80 7.38 -25.99 -2.44
N ILE A 81 6.21 -26.40 -1.97
CA ILE A 81 6.08 -27.42 -0.93
C ILE A 81 5.16 -28.50 -1.48
N GLU A 82 5.70 -29.72 -1.49
CA GLU A 82 5.24 -30.98 -2.08
C GLU A 82 3.75 -31.32 -1.88
#